data_AF-A0A0B3W1I8-F1
#
_entry.id   AF-A0A0B3W1I8-F1
#
_cell.length_a   1.000
_cell.length_b   1.000
_cell.length_c   1.000
_cell.angle_alpha   90.00
_cell.angle_beta   90.00
_cell.angle_gamma   90.00
#
_symmetry.space_group_name_H-M   'P 1'
#
loop_
_entity.id
_entity.type
_entity.pdbx_description
1 polymer ?
#
loop_
_entity_poly.entity_id
_entity_poly.type
_entity_poly.pdbx_seq_one_letter_code
_entity_poly.pdbx_strand_id
1 'polypeptide(L)'
;MKKLTTIQKREKLNDVYAIDEVGPGGANHRYAIVPKGEEEVRLITTYQPMSEIQLQCGARKEENSIHGVIDADLLEIVRHRLQCFQAGPFASEYNSKALEHIEIALMYMNRRVEDRIERNVLGTYNK
;
A
#
# COMPACT_ATOMS: atom_id res chain seq x y z
N MET A 1 -13.82 6.98 -8.34
CA MET A 1 -12.48 7.52 -8.02
C MET A 1 -12.58 8.47 -6.85
N LYS A 2 -11.73 8.33 -5.82
CA LYS A 2 -11.72 9.17 -4.61
C LYS A 2 -10.29 9.54 -4.25
N LYS A 3 -10.00 10.83 -4.16
CA LYS A 3 -8.71 11.34 -3.68
C LYS A 3 -8.48 11.00 -2.21
N LEU A 4 -7.30 10.49 -1.86
CA LEU A 4 -6.95 10.19 -0.48
C LEU A 4 -6.54 11.45 0.29
N THR A 5 -6.93 11.50 1.57
CA THR A 5 -6.42 12.49 2.51
C THR A 5 -5.12 11.97 3.13
N THR A 6 -3.99 12.60 2.81
CA THR A 6 -2.67 12.17 3.30
C THR A 6 -2.18 13.01 4.49
N ILE A 7 -1.27 12.46 5.30
CA ILE A 7 -0.68 13.12 6.47
C ILE A 7 0.17 14.32 6.06
N GLN A 8 1.07 14.15 5.08
CA GLN A 8 1.84 15.26 4.51
C GLN A 8 0.87 16.28 3.91
N LYS A 9 0.96 17.56 4.29
CA LYS A 9 0.07 18.62 3.78
C LYS A 9 0.76 19.60 2.83
N ARG A 10 2.07 19.79 2.96
CA ARG A 10 2.88 20.75 2.19
C ARG A 10 3.87 20.03 1.28
N GLU A 11 4.23 20.67 0.17
CA GLU A 11 5.24 20.16 -0.79
C GLU A 11 5.02 18.71 -1.24
N LYS A 12 3.75 18.28 -1.33
CA LYS A 12 3.42 16.96 -1.89
C LYS A 12 3.76 16.94 -3.37
N LEU A 13 4.52 15.93 -3.79
CA LEU A 13 4.85 15.72 -5.20
C LEU A 13 3.67 15.17 -6.00
N ASN A 14 2.93 14.24 -5.39
CA ASN A 14 1.90 13.46 -6.06
C ASN A 14 0.59 13.45 -5.27
N ASP A 15 -0.49 13.22 -5.99
CA ASP A 15 -1.80 12.88 -5.44
C ASP A 15 -2.05 11.37 -5.57
N VAL A 16 -2.82 10.81 -4.65
CA VAL A 16 -3.16 9.37 -4.61
C VAL A 16 -4.67 9.21 -4.62
N TYR A 17 -5.16 8.30 -5.45
CA TYR A 17 -6.57 8.06 -5.65
C TYR A 17 -6.91 6.59 -5.48
N ALA A 18 -8.03 6.29 -4.81
CA ALA A 18 -8.71 5.01 -4.96
C ALA A 18 -9.54 5.05 -6.25
N ILE A 19 -9.37 4.07 -7.14
CA ILE A 19 -9.94 4.11 -8.51
C ILE A 19 -10.99 3.03 -8.79
N ASP A 20 -11.26 2.15 -7.83
CA ASP A 20 -12.33 1.14 -7.88
C ASP A 20 -13.40 1.38 -6.80
N GLU A 21 -14.26 0.38 -6.61
CA GLU A 21 -15.24 0.32 -5.53
C GLU A 21 -14.67 -0.40 -4.29
N VAL A 22 -15.34 -0.21 -3.15
CA VAL A 22 -14.96 -0.89 -1.91
C VAL A 22 -15.34 -2.36 -2.04
N GLY A 23 -14.35 -3.25 -1.98
CA GLY A 23 -14.56 -4.69 -2.10
C GLY A 23 -14.80 -5.40 -0.76
N PRO A 24 -14.70 -6.73 -0.72
CA PRO A 24 -15.21 -7.56 0.38
C PRO A 24 -14.50 -7.34 1.73
N GLY A 25 -13.26 -6.84 1.71
CA GLY A 25 -12.50 -6.50 2.91
C GLY A 25 -12.81 -5.12 3.49
N GLY A 26 -13.74 -4.36 2.91
CA GLY A 26 -14.05 -2.99 3.33
C GLY A 26 -13.03 -1.94 2.86
N ALA A 27 -12.16 -2.29 1.92
CA ALA A 27 -11.18 -1.41 1.30
C ALA A 27 -11.30 -1.39 -0.23
N ASN A 28 -10.74 -0.36 -0.84
CA ASN A 28 -10.45 -0.33 -2.28
C ASN A 28 -9.24 -1.23 -2.59
N HIS A 29 -9.12 -1.69 -3.83
CA HIS A 29 -8.04 -2.60 -4.25
C HIS A 29 -7.23 -2.04 -5.40
N ARG A 30 -7.72 -1.00 -6.09
CA ARG A 30 -6.96 -0.29 -7.12
C ARG A 30 -6.68 1.13 -6.68
N TYR A 31 -5.41 1.50 -6.76
CA TYR A 31 -4.94 2.84 -6.45
C TYR A 31 -4.07 3.40 -7.57
N ALA A 32 -4.19 4.71 -7.83
CA ALA A 32 -3.37 5.42 -8.79
C ALA A 32 -2.56 6.53 -8.11
N ILE A 33 -1.29 6.65 -8.49
CA ILE A 33 -0.38 7.72 -8.09
C ILE A 33 -0.16 8.63 -9.30
N VAL A 34 -0.37 9.92 -9.11
CA VAL A 34 -0.41 10.90 -10.20
C VAL A 34 0.30 12.19 -9.83
N PRO A 35 0.86 12.94 -10.81
CA PRO A 35 1.49 14.23 -10.52
C PRO A 35 0.48 15.19 -9.87
N LYS A 36 0.92 15.93 -8.84
CA LYS A 36 0.05 16.90 -8.18
C LYS A 36 -0.32 18.04 -9.14
N GLY A 37 -1.59 18.44 -9.10
CA GLY A 37 -2.08 19.62 -9.82
C GLY A 37 -2.61 19.33 -11.23
N GLU A 38 -2.63 18.06 -11.67
CA GLU A 38 -3.40 17.67 -12.84
C GLU A 38 -4.90 17.58 -12.52
N GLU A 39 -5.75 18.04 -13.45
CA GLU A 39 -7.22 17.94 -13.32
C GLU A 39 -7.68 16.48 -13.34
N GLU A 40 -8.59 16.11 -12.43
CA GLU A 40 -9.17 14.76 -12.29
C GLU A 40 -9.70 14.16 -13.60
N VAL A 41 -10.13 15.00 -14.55
CA VAL A 41 -10.70 14.58 -15.83
C VAL A 41 -9.62 14.20 -16.86
N ARG A 42 -8.43 14.81 -16.79
CA ARG A 42 -7.30 14.49 -17.70
C ARG A 42 -6.62 13.17 -17.35
N LEU A 43 -6.80 12.71 -16.11
CA LEU A 43 -6.27 11.45 -15.59
C LEU A 43 -6.92 10.20 -16.15
N ILE A 44 -8.21 10.27 -16.52
CA ILE A 44 -8.95 9.14 -17.09
C ILE A 44 -8.76 9.07 -18.61
N THR A 45 -8.43 10.20 -19.25
CA THR A 45 -8.55 10.36 -20.71
C THR A 45 -7.23 10.60 -21.43
N THR A 46 -6.19 11.10 -20.75
CA THR A 46 -4.96 11.59 -21.43
C THR A 46 -3.66 11.04 -20.85
N TYR A 47 -3.52 10.93 -19.53
CA TYR A 47 -2.27 10.51 -18.90
C TYR A 47 -2.38 9.13 -18.26
N GLN A 48 -1.39 8.28 -18.54
CA GLN A 48 -1.17 7.06 -17.77
C GLN A 48 -0.69 7.45 -16.35
N PRO A 49 -1.23 6.85 -15.29
CA PRO A 49 -0.76 7.14 -13.93
C PRO A 49 0.73 6.83 -13.83
N MET A 50 1.46 7.55 -12.97
CA MET A 50 2.87 7.22 -12.71
C MET A 50 3.02 5.79 -12.21
N SER A 51 2.03 5.33 -11.45
CA SER A 51 1.90 3.95 -11.02
C SER A 51 0.44 3.63 -10.73
N GLU A 52 0.00 2.47 -11.17
CA GLU A 52 -1.22 1.83 -10.72
C GLU A 52 -0.87 0.63 -9.85
N ILE A 53 -1.55 0.51 -8.71
CA ILE A 53 -1.34 -0.56 -7.74
C ILE A 53 -2.63 -1.37 -7.64
N GLN A 54 -2.55 -2.66 -7.98
CA GLN A 54 -3.58 -3.66 -7.72
C GLN A 54 -3.22 -4.44 -6.46
N LEU A 55 -3.99 -4.25 -5.39
CA LEU A 55 -3.93 -5.07 -4.19
C LEU A 55 -4.77 -6.33 -4.31
N GLN A 56 -4.43 -7.34 -3.53
CA GLN A 56 -5.22 -8.56 -3.39
C GLN A 56 -6.68 -8.22 -3.01
N CYS A 57 -7.64 -8.64 -3.84
CA CYS A 57 -9.07 -8.52 -3.57
C CYS A 57 -9.65 -9.89 -3.28
N GLY A 58 -10.16 -10.09 -2.05
CA GLY A 58 -10.68 -11.37 -1.59
C GLY A 58 -9.60 -12.33 -1.06
N ALA A 59 -10.05 -13.37 -0.35
CA ALA A 59 -9.15 -14.35 0.26
C ALA A 59 -8.50 -15.25 -0.80
N ARG A 60 -7.19 -15.51 -0.70
CA ARG A 60 -6.38 -16.13 -1.77
C ARG A 60 -6.89 -17.49 -2.29
N LYS A 61 -7.67 -18.23 -1.50
CA LYS A 61 -8.20 -19.55 -1.86
C LYS A 61 -9.62 -19.51 -2.42
N GLU A 62 -10.21 -18.33 -2.56
CA GLU A 62 -11.57 -18.15 -3.09
C GLU A 62 -11.53 -17.97 -4.61
N GLU A 63 -12.48 -18.57 -5.31
CA GLU A 63 -12.50 -18.61 -6.78
C GLU A 63 -12.59 -17.22 -7.43
N ASN A 64 -13.30 -16.29 -6.78
CA ASN A 64 -13.52 -14.94 -7.29
C ASN A 64 -12.47 -13.92 -6.81
N SER A 65 -11.35 -14.39 -6.24
CA SER A 65 -10.31 -13.49 -5.75
C SER A 65 -9.42 -12.97 -6.87
N ILE A 66 -9.14 -11.67 -6.83
CA ILE A 66 -8.20 -11.01 -7.74
C ILE A 66 -6.84 -10.95 -7.05
N HIS A 67 -5.83 -11.55 -7.68
CA HIS A 67 -4.47 -11.54 -7.19
C HIS A 67 -3.84 -10.15 -7.34
N GLY A 68 -3.09 -9.73 -6.33
CA GLY A 68 -2.40 -8.46 -6.33
C GLY A 68 -1.35 -8.41 -5.22
N VAL A 69 -0.67 -7.27 -5.10
CA VAL A 69 0.25 -7.03 -3.99
C VAL A 69 -0.51 -6.96 -2.67
N ILE A 70 0.19 -7.13 -1.56
CA ILE A 70 -0.32 -6.89 -0.22
C ILE A 70 0.36 -5.68 0.42
N ASP A 71 -0.21 -5.17 1.51
CA ASP A 71 0.35 -4.01 2.23
C ASP A 71 1.83 -4.21 2.60
N ALA A 72 2.20 -5.45 2.97
CA ALA A 72 3.55 -5.81 3.31
C ALA A 72 4.53 -5.63 2.15
N ASP A 73 4.15 -5.95 0.90
CA ASP A 73 5.02 -5.79 -0.27
C ASP A 73 5.39 -4.32 -0.46
N LEU A 74 4.41 -3.42 -0.31
CA LEU A 74 4.61 -1.98 -0.42
C LEU A 74 5.47 -1.44 0.74
N LEU A 75 5.24 -1.92 1.95
CA LEU A 75 6.03 -1.54 3.12
C LEU A 75 7.48 -2.04 3.04
N GLU A 76 7.73 -3.23 2.51
CA GLU A 76 9.10 -3.76 2.32
C GLU A 76 9.89 -2.93 1.29
N ILE A 77 9.25 -2.49 0.21
CA ILE A 77 9.88 -1.57 -0.75
C ILE A 77 10.30 -0.26 -0.05
N VAL A 78 9.41 0.32 0.75
CA VAL A 78 9.69 1.56 1.50
C VAL A 78 10.76 1.31 2.56
N ARG A 79 10.70 0.19 3.28
CA ARG A 79 11.67 -0.22 4.30
C ARG A 79 13.07 -0.30 3.71
N HIS A 80 13.24 -1.04 2.61
CA HIS A 80 14.51 -1.18 1.92
C HIS A 80 15.07 0.19 1.49
N ARG A 81 14.21 1.06 0.93
CA ARG A 81 14.62 2.41 0.52
C ARG A 81 15.07 3.27 1.71
N LEU A 82 14.39 3.19 2.86
CA LEU A 82 14.79 3.90 4.08
C LEU A 82 16.09 3.35 4.68
N GLN A 83 16.33 2.03 4.63
CA GLN A 83 17.61 1.44 5.03
C GLN A 83 18.76 2.01 4.18
N CYS A 84 18.58 2.10 2.86
CA CYS A 84 19.57 2.71 1.96
C CYS A 84 19.83 4.18 2.29
N PHE A 85 18.79 4.98 2.58
CA PHE A 85 18.98 6.37 2.98
C PHE A 85 19.66 6.52 4.33
N GLN A 86 19.32 5.67 5.29
CA GLN A 86 19.90 5.67 6.62
C GLN A 86 21.38 5.23 6.62
N ALA A 87 21.75 4.31 5.73
CA ALA A 87 23.14 3.88 5.54
C ALA A 87 23.95 4.86 4.66
N GLY A 88 23.27 5.68 3.87
CA GLY A 88 23.86 6.60 2.91
C GLY A 88 24.10 8.02 3.46
N PRO A 89 24.41 8.98 2.56
CA PRO A 89 24.73 10.36 2.93
C PRO A 89 23.53 11.19 3.44
N PHE A 90 22.33 10.62 3.38
CA PHE A 90 21.07 11.28 3.79
C PHE A 90 20.52 10.69 5.10
N ALA A 91 21.38 10.10 5.93
CA ALA A 91 21.02 9.56 7.23
C ALA A 91 20.38 10.64 8.12
N SER A 92 19.28 10.30 8.80
CA SER A 92 18.62 11.23 9.73
C SER A 92 17.86 10.48 10.82
N GLU A 93 17.64 11.15 11.96
CA GLU A 93 16.80 10.57 13.03
C GLU A 93 15.37 10.27 12.54
N TYR A 94 14.83 11.12 11.67
CA TYR A 94 13.51 10.92 11.07
C TYR A 94 13.43 9.66 10.20
N ASN A 95 14.47 9.37 9.42
CA ASN A 95 14.55 8.13 8.64
C ASN A 95 14.61 6.91 9.56
N SER A 96 15.43 6.97 10.61
CA SER A 96 15.54 5.89 11.60
C SER A 96 14.20 5.61 12.29
N LYS A 97 13.45 6.66 12.68
CA LYS A 97 12.14 6.51 13.33
C LYS A 97 11.07 5.97 12.37
N ALA A 98 11.06 6.45 11.12
CA ALA A 98 10.17 5.91 10.10
C ALA A 98 10.45 4.43 9.83
N LEU A 99 11.73 4.05 9.77
CA LEU A 99 12.16 2.67 9.58
C LEU A 99 11.69 1.77 10.74
N GLU A 100 11.93 2.18 11.99
CA GLU A 100 11.48 1.47 13.20
C GLU A 100 9.97 1.15 13.16
N HIS A 101 9.14 2.14 12.84
CA HIS A 101 7.70 1.94 12.79
C HIS A 101 7.23 1.05 11.63
N ILE A 102 7.91 1.09 10.48
CA ILE A 102 7.62 0.18 9.37
C ILE A 102 7.99 -1.26 9.74
N GLU A 103 9.12 -1.48 10.41
CA GLU A 103 9.52 -2.81 10.86
C GLU A 103 8.57 -3.39 11.91
N ILE A 104 8.07 -2.56 12.84
CA ILE A 104 7.03 -2.96 13.79
C ILE A 104 5.72 -3.32 13.06
N ALA A 105 5.31 -2.52 12.07
CA ALA A 105 4.12 -2.81 11.27
C ALA A 105 4.24 -4.16 10.53
N LEU A 106 5.37 -4.39 9.88
CA LEU A 106 5.67 -5.65 9.17
C LEU A 106 5.70 -6.84 10.13
N MET A 107 6.30 -6.71 11.32
CA MET A 107 6.28 -7.76 12.35
C MET A 107 4.84 -8.15 12.73
N TYR A 108 3.97 -7.17 13.00
CA TYR A 108 2.57 -7.47 13.36
C TYR A 108 1.77 -8.06 12.20
N MET A 109 2.04 -7.61 10.96
CA MET A 109 1.45 -8.22 9.76
C MET A 109 1.87 -9.69 9.63
N ASN A 110 3.14 -10.02 9.85
CA ASN A 110 3.65 -11.39 9.82
C ASN A 110 3.06 -12.26 10.94
N ARG A 111 2.99 -11.75 12.18
CA ARG A 111 2.36 -12.46 13.30
C ARG A 111 0.92 -12.86 12.99
N ARG A 112 0.16 -11.99 12.30
CA ARG A 112 -1.20 -12.30 11.84
C ARG A 112 -1.22 -13.44 10.82
N VAL A 113 -0.21 -13.54 9.96
CA VAL A 113 -0.09 -14.64 9.00
C VAL A 113 0.22 -15.95 9.72
N GLU A 114 1.21 -15.94 10.63
CA GLU A 114 1.60 -17.10 11.44
C GLU A 114 0.42 -17.66 12.25
N ASP A 115 -0.29 -16.81 12.99
CA ASP A 115 -1.48 -17.19 13.75
C ASP A 115 -2.57 -17.81 12.86
N ARG A 116 -2.75 -17.31 11.63
CA ARG A 116 -3.72 -17.90 10.68
C ARG A 116 -3.25 -19.22 10.08
N ILE A 117 -1.94 -19.43 9.97
CA ILE A 117 -1.36 -20.71 9.57
C ILE A 117 -1.58 -21.75 10.66
N GLU A 118 -1.26 -21.42 11.91
CA GLU A 118 -1.44 -22.30 13.08
C GLU A 118 -2.89 -22.77 13.23
N ARG A 119 -3.85 -21.90 12.89
CA ARG A 119 -5.28 -22.19 12.91
C ARG A 119 -5.82 -22.83 11.63
N ASN A 120 -4.98 -23.06 10.62
CA ASN A 120 -5.35 -23.59 9.30
C ASN A 120 -6.41 -22.77 8.53
N VAL A 121 -6.49 -21.46 8.80
CA VAL A 121 -7.46 -20.53 8.15
C VAL A 121 -6.80 -19.53 7.22
N LEU A 122 -5.49 -19.65 6.96
CA LEU A 122 -4.80 -18.77 6.04
C LEU A 122 -5.40 -18.86 4.62
N GLY A 123 -5.73 -17.69 4.06
CA GLY A 123 -6.24 -17.54 2.70
C GLY A 123 -7.74 -17.79 2.54
N THR A 124 -8.50 -17.96 3.63
CA THR A 124 -9.96 -18.13 3.62
C THR A 124 -10.66 -17.03 4.42
N TYR A 125 -12.00 -16.98 4.37
CA TYR A 125 -12.81 -16.10 5.23
C TYR A 125 -13.01 -16.61 6.66
N ASN A 126 -12.53 -17.81 6.98
CA ASN A 126 -12.65 -18.37 8.32
C ASN A 126 -11.87 -17.50 9.32
N LYS A 127 -12.49 -17.27 10.48
CA LYS A 127 -11.94 -16.40 11.52
C LYS A 127 -10.94 -17.13 12.38
#